data_AF-A0A968XBZ8-F1
#
_entry.id   AF-A0A968XBZ8-F1
#
_cell.length_a   1.000
_cell.length_b   1.000
_cell.length_c   1.000
_cell.angle_alpha   90.00
_cell.angle_beta   90.00
_cell.angle_gamma   90.00
#
_symmetry.space_group_name_H-M   'P 1'
#
loop_
_entity.id
_entity.type
_entity.pdbx_description
1 polymer ?
#
loop_
_entity_poly.entity_id
_entity_poly.type
_entity_poly.pdbx_seq_one_letter_code
_entity_poly.pdbx_strand_id
1 'polypeptide(L)'
;MTPQVWNLQSVILYERPKNSSEAPTTLQLVDTSTQEVVQRFEVCGKDRARLEVEKPLQPGKTYGVEQFQNEKKINASVSFRVMSGAFRNKIMLELNDLESKGKSTRQQLSEQKVKLFVDNQLWSDALQEMSQWVESDDDWKQFTAVTIDEWRKGDQVTLQP
;
A
#
# COMPACT_ATOMS: atom_id res chain seq x y z
N MET A 1 -1.89 7.23 14.47
CA MET A 1 -1.44 8.05 13.33
C MET A 1 -1.99 7.44 12.06
N THR A 2 -2.59 8.23 11.14
CA THR A 2 -3.12 7.68 9.87
C THR A 2 -1.95 7.45 8.90
N PRO A 3 -1.79 6.24 8.33
CA PRO A 3 -0.75 5.96 7.35
C PRO A 3 -0.81 6.93 6.17
N GLN A 4 0.34 7.34 5.65
CA GLN A 4 0.42 8.16 4.44
C GLN A 4 0.83 7.33 3.24
N VAL A 5 0.34 7.73 2.07
CA VAL A 5 0.74 7.17 0.77
C VAL A 5 1.25 8.29 -0.13
N TRP A 6 2.36 8.06 -0.80
CA TRP A 6 2.93 8.98 -1.77
C TRP A 6 2.30 8.77 -3.15
N ASN A 7 2.07 7.54 -3.60
CA ASN A 7 1.56 7.28 -4.94
C ASN A 7 0.09 7.69 -5.07
N LEU A 8 -0.24 8.48 -6.10
CA LEU A 8 -1.63 8.85 -6.40
C LEU A 8 -2.40 7.69 -7.04
N GLN A 9 -1.69 6.82 -7.75
CA GLN A 9 -2.26 5.60 -8.31
C GLN A 9 -1.93 4.44 -7.36
N SER A 10 -2.60 4.47 -6.21
CA SER A 10 -2.37 3.51 -5.14
C SER A 10 -2.81 2.11 -5.56
N VAL A 11 -2.16 1.11 -4.96
CA VAL A 11 -2.56 -0.30 -5.08
C VAL A 11 -3.10 -0.75 -3.74
N ILE A 12 -4.25 -1.43 -3.77
CA ILE A 12 -4.85 -2.06 -2.59
C ILE A 12 -4.47 -3.54 -2.63
N LEU A 13 -3.77 -3.98 -1.61
CA LEU A 13 -3.44 -5.39 -1.39
C LEU A 13 -4.48 -5.98 -0.45
N TYR A 14 -5.20 -6.99 -0.94
CA TYR A 14 -6.22 -7.70 -0.19
C TYR A 14 -5.76 -9.12 0.09
N GLU A 15 -5.89 -9.54 1.34
CA GLU A 15 -5.76 -10.94 1.75
C GLU A 15 -7.04 -11.36 2.46
N ARG A 16 -7.61 -12.49 2.02
CA ARG A 16 -8.79 -13.08 2.63
C ARG A 16 -8.42 -13.62 4.01
N PRO A 17 -9.20 -13.28 5.06
CA PRO A 17 -9.02 -13.90 6.37
C PRO A 17 -9.17 -15.42 6.29
N LYS A 18 -8.30 -16.18 6.97
CA LYS A 18 -8.29 -17.66 6.94
C LYS A 18 -9.62 -18.33 7.34
N ASN A 19 -10.47 -17.63 8.09
CA ASN A 19 -11.78 -18.11 8.54
C ASN A 19 -12.96 -17.40 7.82
N SER A 20 -12.69 -16.76 6.68
CA SER A 20 -13.69 -16.10 5.85
C SER A 20 -14.51 -17.13 5.08
N SER A 21 -15.80 -16.87 4.90
CA SER A 21 -16.60 -17.58 3.90
C SER A 21 -16.03 -17.35 2.49
N GLU A 22 -16.20 -18.33 1.60
CA GLU A 22 -15.90 -18.22 0.17
C GLU A 22 -16.83 -17.25 -0.58
N ALA A 23 -17.84 -16.69 0.10
CA ALA A 23 -18.79 -15.79 -0.55
C ALA A 23 -18.08 -14.57 -1.15
N PRO A 24 -18.57 -14.07 -2.30
CA PRO A 24 -18.02 -12.90 -2.98
C PRO A 24 -17.82 -11.74 -2.00
N THR A 25 -16.63 -11.14 -2.05
CA THR A 25 -16.27 -9.99 -1.23
C THR A 25 -16.18 -8.76 -2.13
N THR A 26 -16.80 -7.66 -1.72
CA THR A 26 -16.66 -6.37 -2.37
C THR A 26 -15.85 -5.44 -1.49
N LEU A 27 -14.82 -4.81 -2.06
CA LEU A 27 -14.14 -3.69 -1.41
C LEU A 27 -14.64 -2.38 -2.02
N GLN A 28 -14.84 -1.36 -1.19
CA GLN A 28 -15.17 -0.02 -1.62
C GLN A 28 -14.09 0.94 -1.14
N LEU A 29 -13.49 1.67 -2.08
CA LEU A 29 -12.64 2.81 -1.78
C LEU A 29 -13.54 4.04 -1.65
N VAL A 30 -13.50 4.70 -0.50
CA VAL A 30 -14.35 5.84 -0.17
C VAL A 30 -13.52 7.07 0.16
N ASP A 31 -13.97 8.25 -0.26
CA ASP A 31 -13.48 9.52 0.27
C ASP A 31 -14.10 9.71 1.66
N THR A 32 -13.27 9.72 2.70
CA THR A 32 -13.78 9.77 4.09
C THR A 32 -14.45 11.09 4.45
N SER A 33 -14.17 12.16 3.71
CA SER A 33 -14.74 13.49 3.95
C SER A 33 -16.14 13.63 3.35
N THR A 34 -16.37 13.05 2.18
CA THR A 34 -17.67 13.13 1.47
C THR A 34 -18.51 11.87 1.62
N GLN A 35 -17.90 10.77 2.10
CA GLN A 35 -18.49 9.42 2.13
C GLN A 35 -18.85 8.88 0.73
N GLU A 36 -18.30 9.48 -0.33
CA GLU A 36 -18.54 9.02 -1.70
C GLU A 36 -17.67 7.80 -2.03
N VAL A 37 -18.27 6.84 -2.71
CA VAL A 37 -17.55 5.68 -3.26
C VAL A 37 -16.77 6.14 -4.49
N VAL A 38 -15.44 6.11 -4.37
CA VAL A 38 -14.50 6.44 -5.44
C VAL A 38 -14.42 5.28 -6.43
N GLN A 39 -14.32 4.05 -5.92
CA GLN A 39 -14.21 2.84 -6.73
C GLN A 39 -14.71 1.62 -5.96
N ARG A 40 -15.24 0.63 -6.69
CA ARG A 40 -15.62 -0.69 -6.15
C ARG A 40 -14.74 -1.76 -6.77
N PHE A 41 -14.38 -2.75 -5.96
CA PHE A 41 -13.60 -3.91 -6.37
C PHE A 41 -14.34 -5.19 -6.00
N GLU A 42 -14.48 -6.10 -6.96
CA GLU A 42 -15.00 -7.44 -6.71
C GLU A 42 -13.85 -8.42 -6.53
N VAL A 43 -13.84 -9.12 -5.40
CA VAL A 43 -12.85 -10.13 -5.07
C VAL A 43 -13.56 -11.47 -4.92
N CYS A 44 -13.63 -12.22 -6.03
CA CYS A 44 -14.27 -13.53 -6.11
C CYS A 44 -13.22 -14.64 -6.07
N GLY A 45 -13.40 -15.62 -5.17
CA GLY A 45 -12.63 -16.87 -5.18
C GLY A 45 -11.15 -16.79 -4.82
N LYS A 46 -10.55 -15.59 -4.72
CA LYS A 46 -9.12 -15.41 -4.46
C LYS A 46 -8.83 -15.22 -2.97
N ASP A 47 -7.81 -15.93 -2.49
CA ASP A 47 -7.25 -15.70 -1.15
C ASP A 47 -6.44 -14.40 -1.09
N ARG A 48 -5.93 -13.94 -2.23
CA ARG A 48 -5.14 -12.71 -2.35
C ARG A 48 -5.49 -11.96 -3.63
N ALA A 49 -5.54 -10.64 -3.56
CA ALA A 49 -5.78 -9.79 -4.72
C ALA A 49 -4.94 -8.51 -4.66
N ARG A 50 -4.37 -8.13 -5.81
CA ARG A 50 -3.75 -6.84 -6.06
C ARG A 50 -4.73 -6.02 -6.88
N LEU A 51 -5.23 -4.93 -6.31
CA LEU A 51 -6.30 -4.12 -6.89
C LEU A 51 -5.76 -2.73 -7.23
N GLU A 52 -5.85 -2.36 -8.49
CA GLU A 52 -5.35 -1.08 -8.97
C GLU A 52 -6.45 -0.02 -8.92
N VAL A 53 -6.14 1.12 -8.30
CA VAL A 53 -7.04 2.28 -8.34
C VAL A 53 -6.94 2.90 -9.73
N GLU A 54 -8.08 3.00 -10.43
CA GLU A 54 -8.12 3.42 -11.84
C GLU A 54 -7.80 4.92 -12.00
N LYS A 55 -8.25 5.74 -11.05
CA LYS A 55 -8.10 7.19 -11.10
C LYS A 55 -7.12 7.66 -10.03
N PRO A 56 -6.19 8.57 -10.36
CA PRO A 56 -5.32 9.17 -9.38
C PRO A 56 -6.10 9.80 -8.22
N LEU A 57 -5.73 9.44 -7.00
CA LEU A 57 -6.28 10.01 -5.78
C LEU A 57 -5.77 11.44 -5.57
N GLN A 58 -6.55 12.25 -4.85
CA GLN A 58 -6.22 13.66 -4.67
C GLN A 58 -5.24 13.85 -3.51
N PRO A 59 -4.14 14.61 -3.70
CA PRO A 59 -3.21 14.94 -2.64
C PRO A 59 -3.87 15.55 -1.41
N GLY A 60 -3.41 15.17 -0.22
CA GLY A 60 -3.88 15.71 1.07
C GLY A 60 -5.21 15.14 1.58
N LYS A 61 -5.95 14.39 0.75
CA LYS A 61 -7.21 13.75 1.12
C LYS A 61 -7.00 12.42 1.86
N THR A 62 -7.99 12.04 2.67
CA THR A 62 -8.03 10.77 3.38
C THR A 62 -9.08 9.87 2.75
N TYR A 63 -8.69 8.64 2.45
CA TYR A 63 -9.54 7.62 1.87
C TYR A 63 -9.67 6.43 2.84
N GLY A 64 -10.76 5.69 2.69
CA GLY A 64 -11.03 4.47 3.45
C GLY A 64 -11.26 3.30 2.51
N VAL A 65 -10.81 2.11 2.91
CA VAL A 65 -11.19 0.85 2.26
C VAL A 65 -12.18 0.14 3.17
N GLU A 66 -13.37 -0.11 2.65
CA GLU A 66 -14.45 -0.79 3.34
C GLU A 66 -14.73 -2.14 2.70
N GLN A 67 -14.99 -3.15 3.52
CA GLN A 67 -15.23 -4.52 3.07
C GLN A 67 -16.68 -4.94 3.30
N PHE A 68 -17.28 -5.50 2.26
CA PHE A 68 -18.65 -5.99 2.23
C PHE A 68 -18.70 -7.45 1.80
N GLN A 69 -19.62 -8.20 2.39
CA GLN A 69 -19.97 -9.56 1.98
C GLN A 69 -21.50 -9.65 1.96
N ASN A 70 -22.07 -10.06 0.83
CA ASN A 70 -23.53 -10.05 0.61
C ASN A 70 -24.18 -8.72 1.03
N GLU A 71 -23.61 -7.60 0.54
CA GLU A 71 -24.06 -6.22 0.81
C GLU A 71 -23.96 -5.75 2.27
N LYS A 72 -23.54 -6.62 3.19
CA LYS A 72 -23.30 -6.27 4.59
C LYS A 72 -21.84 -5.89 4.80
N LYS A 73 -21.59 -4.73 5.42
CA LYS A 73 -20.25 -4.34 5.86
C LYS A 73 -19.77 -5.31 6.96
N ILE A 74 -18.60 -5.90 6.77
CA ILE A 74 -18.07 -6.93 7.68
C ILE A 74 -16.87 -6.48 8.51
N ASN A 75 -16.17 -5.41 8.12
CA ASN A 75 -15.00 -4.90 8.84
C ASN A 75 -15.05 -3.38 9.06
N ALA A 76 -14.26 -2.93 10.04
CA ALA A 76 -13.95 -1.51 10.22
C ALA A 76 -13.17 -0.98 9.00
N SER A 77 -13.41 0.27 8.62
CA SER A 77 -12.73 0.90 7.49
C SER A 77 -11.24 1.05 7.78
N VAL A 78 -10.38 0.63 6.85
CA VAL A 78 -8.93 0.91 6.91
C VAL A 78 -8.69 2.23 6.19
N SER A 79 -8.25 3.26 6.91
CA SER A 79 -8.04 4.59 6.33
C SER A 79 -6.57 4.91 6.09
N PHE A 80 -6.31 5.65 5.02
CA PHE A 80 -5.00 6.18 4.67
C PHE A 80 -5.13 7.59 4.09
N ARG A 81 -4.06 8.37 4.18
CA ARG A 81 -4.01 9.74 3.66
C ARG A 81 -3.05 9.83 2.48
N VAL A 82 -3.50 10.42 1.38
CA VAL A 82 -2.60 10.78 0.29
C VAL A 82 -1.76 11.96 0.74
N MET A 83 -0.44 11.83 0.62
CA MET A 83 0.50 12.87 1.00
C MET A 83 0.22 14.19 0.28
N SER A 84 0.51 15.31 0.95
CA SER A 84 0.33 16.65 0.36
C SER A 84 1.40 16.97 -0.71
N GLY A 85 1.09 17.87 -1.64
CA GLY A 85 1.96 18.18 -2.78
C GLY A 85 3.40 18.58 -2.41
N ALA A 86 3.60 19.35 -1.34
CA ALA A 86 4.94 19.80 -0.93
C ALA A 86 5.86 18.64 -0.52
N PHE A 87 5.36 17.73 0.33
CA PHE A 87 6.13 16.55 0.73
C PHE A 87 6.29 15.55 -0.43
N ARG A 88 5.26 15.41 -1.29
CA ARG A 88 5.37 14.57 -2.50
C ARG A 88 6.48 15.03 -3.44
N ASN A 89 6.63 16.34 -3.62
CA ASN A 89 7.68 16.90 -4.45
C ASN A 89 9.08 16.59 -3.90
N LYS A 90 9.25 16.61 -2.57
CA LYS A 90 10.51 16.22 -1.94
C LYS A 90 10.87 14.76 -2.26
N ILE A 91 9.94 13.83 -2.03
CA ILE A 91 10.14 12.40 -2.35
C ILE A 91 10.41 12.21 -3.84
N MET A 92 9.70 12.92 -4.71
CA MET A 92 9.90 12.85 -6.16
C MET A 92 11.30 13.31 -6.58
N LEU A 93 11.86 14.35 -5.96
CA LEU A 93 13.23 14.77 -6.22
C LEU A 93 14.25 13.71 -5.81
N GLU A 94 14.06 13.09 -4.64
CA GLU A 94 14.93 12.01 -4.16
C GLU A 94 14.84 10.77 -5.06
N LEU A 95 13.64 10.40 -5.52
CA LEU A 95 13.44 9.32 -6.49
C LEU A 95 14.15 9.61 -7.83
N ASN A 96 14.01 10.83 -8.35
CA ASN A 96 14.67 11.22 -9.60
C ASN A 96 16.20 11.20 -9.46
N ASP A 97 16.73 11.60 -8.31
CA ASP A 97 18.17 11.52 -8.01
C ASP A 97 18.65 10.06 -8.01
N LEU A 98 17.92 9.15 -7.36
CA LEU A 98 18.21 7.71 -7.39
C LEU A 98 18.22 7.13 -8.81
N GLU A 99 17.24 7.49 -9.64
CA GLU A 99 17.13 7.02 -11.02
C GLU A 99 18.21 7.62 -11.94
N SER A 100 18.66 8.84 -11.66
CA SER A 100 19.69 9.53 -12.45
C SER A 100 21.12 9.05 -12.18
N LYS A 101 21.36 8.42 -11.01
CA LYS A 101 22.66 7.85 -10.64
C LYS A 101 22.90 6.56 -11.45
N GLY A 102 23.50 6.72 -12.62
CA GLY A 102 23.81 5.60 -13.51
C GLY A 102 24.74 4.55 -12.87
N LYS A 103 24.39 3.27 -13.08
CA LYS A 103 25.06 1.98 -12.77
C LYS A 103 24.30 1.02 -11.85
N SER A 104 23.15 1.40 -11.29
CA SER A 104 22.31 0.47 -10.52
C SER A 104 21.58 -0.53 -11.43
N THR A 105 21.55 -1.80 -11.05
CA THR A 105 20.64 -2.78 -11.67
C THR A 105 19.19 -2.44 -11.30
N ARG A 106 18.22 -3.01 -12.05
CA ARG A 106 16.78 -2.83 -11.77
C ARG A 106 16.44 -3.18 -10.31
N GLN A 107 17.01 -4.27 -9.81
CA GLN A 107 16.83 -4.73 -8.42
C GLN A 107 17.45 -3.76 -7.41
N GLN A 108 18.69 -3.32 -7.62
CA GLN A 108 19.35 -2.36 -6.73
C GLN A 108 18.60 -1.03 -6.65
N LEU A 109 18.08 -0.56 -7.78
CA LEU A 109 17.25 0.65 -7.81
C LEU A 109 15.95 0.45 -7.00
N SER A 110 15.31 -0.71 -7.11
CA SER A 110 14.13 -1.04 -6.31
C SER A 110 14.41 -1.05 -4.82
N GLU A 111 15.49 -1.72 -4.38
CA GLU A 111 15.90 -1.76 -2.98
C GLU A 111 16.17 -0.35 -2.43
N GLN A 112 16.76 0.53 -3.23
CA GLN A 112 16.96 1.94 -2.86
C GLN A 112 15.65 2.72 -2.74
N LYS A 113 14.70 2.52 -3.67
CA LYS A 113 13.37 3.15 -3.62
C LYS A 113 12.57 2.69 -2.41
N VAL A 114 12.59 1.39 -2.14
CA VAL A 114 12.01 0.79 -0.95
C VAL A 114 12.57 1.44 0.31
N LYS A 115 13.90 1.52 0.42
CA LYS A 115 14.55 2.13 1.57
C LYS A 115 14.12 3.58 1.75
N LEU A 116 14.08 4.35 0.66
CA LEU A 116 13.59 5.72 0.68
C LEU A 116 12.15 5.80 1.22
N PHE A 117 11.26 4.92 0.76
CA PHE A 117 9.88 4.89 1.24
C PHE A 117 9.79 4.51 2.73
N VAL A 118 10.54 3.49 3.18
CA VAL A 118 10.60 3.08 4.59
C VAL A 118 11.12 4.21 5.49
N ASP A 119 12.22 4.87 5.09
CA ASP A 119 12.81 5.98 5.84
C ASP A 119 11.84 7.16 5.99
N ASN A 120 10.87 7.30 5.07
CA ASN A 120 9.81 8.30 5.10
C ASN A 120 8.47 7.76 5.65
N GLN A 121 8.45 6.55 6.22
CA GLN A 121 7.27 5.88 6.77
C GLN A 121 6.15 5.65 5.73
N LEU A 122 6.51 5.54 4.45
CA LEU A 122 5.63 5.31 3.30
C LEU A 122 5.50 3.82 3.01
N TRP A 123 5.03 3.07 4.01
CA TRP A 123 4.98 1.62 3.96
C TRP A 123 4.16 1.06 2.81
N SER A 124 3.05 1.71 2.44
CA SER A 124 2.24 1.27 1.29
C SER A 124 3.01 1.39 -0.02
N ASP A 125 3.81 2.45 -0.18
CA ASP A 125 4.62 2.68 -1.37
C ASP A 125 5.81 1.71 -1.42
N ALA A 126 6.44 1.45 -0.26
CA ALA A 126 7.48 0.42 -0.14
C ALA A 126 6.93 -0.96 -0.53
N LEU A 127 5.79 -1.36 0.05
CA LEU A 127 5.11 -2.61 -0.27
C LEU A 127 4.74 -2.71 -1.76
N GLN A 128 4.24 -1.62 -2.35
CA GLN A 128 3.90 -1.59 -3.77
C GLN A 128 5.13 -1.74 -4.66
N GLU A 129 6.24 -1.06 -4.35
CA GLU A 129 7.49 -1.19 -5.10
C GLU A 129 8.02 -2.63 -5.01
N MET A 130 8.05 -3.21 -3.82
CA MET A 130 8.45 -4.60 -3.58
C MET A 130 7.52 -5.62 -4.26
N SER A 131 6.22 -5.37 -4.32
CA SER A 131 5.25 -6.29 -4.95
C SER A 131 5.48 -6.48 -6.45
N GLN A 132 6.25 -5.61 -7.10
CA GLN A 132 6.61 -5.74 -8.52
C GLN A 132 7.65 -6.84 -8.78
N TRP A 133 8.26 -7.42 -7.73
CA TRP A 133 9.36 -8.38 -7.79
C TRP A 133 9.04 -9.71 -7.12
N VAL A 134 7.95 -9.76 -6.37
CA VAL A 134 7.53 -10.97 -5.68
C VAL A 134 6.83 -11.88 -6.69
N GLU A 135 7.53 -12.91 -7.13
CA GLU A 135 7.03 -13.88 -8.10
C GLU A 135 6.33 -15.08 -7.43
N SER A 136 6.58 -15.33 -6.14
CA SER A 136 6.03 -16.49 -5.41
C SER A 136 5.33 -16.15 -4.10
N ASP A 137 4.43 -17.06 -3.68
CA ASP A 137 3.71 -16.97 -2.41
C ASP A 137 4.61 -17.08 -1.16
N ASP A 138 5.79 -17.70 -1.29
CA ASP A 138 6.73 -17.86 -0.19
C ASP A 138 7.61 -16.61 -0.02
N ASP A 139 7.98 -15.97 -1.13
CA ASP A 139 8.60 -14.64 -1.11
C ASP A 139 7.64 -13.64 -0.43
N TRP A 140 6.34 -13.72 -0.70
CA TRP A 140 5.32 -12.89 -0.06
C TRP A 140 5.18 -13.13 1.46
N LYS A 141 5.33 -14.38 1.92
CA LYS A 141 5.22 -14.73 3.36
C LYS A 141 6.43 -14.26 4.17
N GLN A 142 7.65 -14.47 3.67
CA GLN A 142 8.85 -13.91 4.32
C GLN A 142 8.75 -12.38 4.39
N PHE A 143 8.21 -11.78 3.33
CA PHE A 143 8.08 -10.34 3.16
C PHE A 143 7.07 -9.65 4.09
N THR A 144 5.86 -10.21 4.18
CA THR A 144 4.83 -9.69 5.09
C THR A 144 5.20 -9.93 6.56
N ALA A 145 5.91 -11.01 6.89
CA ALA A 145 6.39 -11.25 8.25
C ALA A 145 7.36 -10.16 8.74
N VAL A 146 8.30 -9.71 7.91
CA VAL A 146 9.23 -8.62 8.24
C VAL A 146 8.49 -7.28 8.33
N THR A 147 7.65 -6.96 7.35
CA THR A 147 6.98 -5.65 7.29
C THR A 147 5.89 -5.48 8.36
N ILE A 148 5.18 -6.56 8.72
CA ILE A 148 4.17 -6.56 9.81
C ILE A 148 4.83 -6.51 11.19
N ASP A 149 5.97 -7.19 11.37
CA ASP A 149 6.74 -7.08 12.62
C ASP A 149 7.32 -5.67 12.79
N GLU A 150 7.75 -5.01 11.71
CA GLU A 150 8.19 -3.60 11.75
C GLU A 150 7.04 -2.62 11.97
N TRP A 151 5.86 -2.87 11.38
CA TRP A 151 4.61 -2.15 11.71
C TRP A 151 4.26 -2.23 13.20
N ARG A 152 4.54 -3.38 13.84
CA ARG A 152 4.33 -3.59 15.28
C ARG A 152 5.45 -3.01 16.15
N LYS A 153 6.69 -2.97 15.65
CA LYS A 153 7.88 -2.48 16.34
C LYS A 153 8.10 -0.98 16.23
N GLY A 154 7.15 -0.22 15.67
CA GLY A 154 7.19 1.25 15.53
C GLY A 154 7.45 2.07 16.80
N ASP A 155 7.80 1.46 17.94
CA ASP A 155 8.44 2.15 19.06
C ASP A 155 9.98 2.16 19.03
N GLN A 156 10.68 1.18 18.43
CA GLN A 156 12.13 1.26 18.21
C GLN A 156 12.55 0.26 17.12
N VAL A 157 13.40 0.67 16.18
CA VAL A 157 14.71 0.02 15.94
C VAL A 157 15.45 0.71 14.78
N THR A 158 16.70 1.05 15.13
CA THR A 158 17.86 1.35 14.30
C THR A 158 18.23 0.22 13.34
N LEU A 159 18.47 0.56 12.07
CA LEU A 159 19.23 -0.29 11.15
C LEU A 159 20.71 -0.23 11.55
N GLN A 160 21.29 -1.36 11.98
CA GLN A 160 22.73 -1.55 12.05
C GLN A 160 23.25 -2.17 10.74
N PRO A 161 24.53 -1.92 10.40
CA PRO A 161 25.03 -1.77 9.03
C PRO A 161 25.04 -3.05 8.17
#